data_AF-A0A7Y7D5C5-F1
#
_entry.id   AF-A0A7Y7D5C5-F1
#
_cell.length_a   1.000
_cell.length_b   1.000
_cell.length_c   1.000
_cell.angle_alpha   90.00
_cell.angle_beta   90.00
_cell.angle_gamma   90.00
#
_symmetry.space_group_name_H-M   'P 1'
#
loop_
_entity.id
_entity.type
_entity.pdbx_description
1 polymer ?
#
loop_
_entity_poly.entity_id
_entity_poly.type
_entity_poly.pdbx_seq_one_letter_code
_entity_poly.pdbx_strand_id
1 'polypeptide(L)' 'MDDLRFHDLRHEGISRLFEKGSSVPEVALVSGHRDFRMLARYTHIKAENIKF' A
#
# COMPACT_ATOMS: atom_id res chain seq x y z
N MET A 1 -6.46 16.90 17.04
CA MET A 1 -6.20 16.02 15.88
C MET A 1 -5.44 16.88 14.88
N ASP A 2 -4.26 17.36 15.27
CA ASP A 2 -3.72 18.62 14.74
C ASP A 2 -2.54 18.43 13.78
N ASP A 3 -2.28 17.19 13.36
CA ASP A 3 -1.13 16.88 12.51
C ASP A 3 -1.45 15.87 11.39
N LEU A 4 -2.71 15.79 10.96
CA LEU A 4 -3.07 15.03 9.77
C LEU A 4 -2.53 15.76 8.53
N ARG A 5 -1.65 15.09 7.80
CA ARG A 5 -1.08 15.58 6.54
C ARG A 5 -1.75 14.86 5.37
N PHE A 6 -1.79 15.51 4.20
CA PHE A 6 -2.25 14.84 2.97
C PHE A 6 -1.47 13.55 2.66
N HIS A 7 -0.22 13.44 3.13
CA HIS A 7 0.58 12.22 3.01
C HIS A 7 -0.04 11.03 3.76
N ASP A 8 -0.69 11.28 4.90
CA ASP A 8 -1.30 10.23 5.72
C ASP A 8 -2.52 9.61 5.02
N LEU A 9 -3.27 10.41 4.26
CA LEU A 9 -4.38 9.91 3.43
C LEU A 9 -3.88 9.00 2.30
N ARG A 10 -2.75 9.38 1.67
CA ARG A 10 -2.11 8.53 0.67
C ARG A 10 -1.60 7.23 1.31
N HIS A 11 -1.04 7.31 2.50
CA HIS A 11 -0.57 6.16 3.27
C HIS A 11 -1.73 5.20 3.57
N GLU A 12 -2.82 5.72 4.12
CA GLU A 12 -4.04 4.96 4.45
C GLU A 12 -4.66 4.32 3.20
N GLY A 13 -4.76 5.06 2.10
CA GLY A 13 -5.30 4.54 0.85
C GLY A 13 -4.50 3.36 0.30
N ILE A 14 -3.17 3.42 0.37
CA ILE A 14 -2.28 2.33 -0.06
C ILE A 14 -2.46 1.11 0.85
N SER A 15 -2.50 1.30 2.17
CA SER A 15 -2.73 0.22 3.14
C SER A 15 -4.03 -0.52 2.84
N ARG A 16 -5.14 0.19 2.59
CA ARG A 16 -6.43 -0.42 2.23
C ARG A 16 -6.40 -1.21 0.93
N LEU A 17 -5.62 -0.79 -0.06
CA LEU A 17 -5.49 -1.53 -1.31
C LEU A 17 -4.80 -2.88 -1.08
N PHE A 18 -3.76 -2.91 -0.24
CA PHE A 18 -3.10 -4.15 0.15
C PHE A 18 -3.99 -5.04 1.02
N GLU A 19 -4.74 -4.49 1.96
CA GLU A 19 -5.72 -5.24 2.76
C GLU A 19 -6.80 -5.91 1.91
N LYS A 20 -7.17 -5.29 0.78
CA LYS A 20 -8.09 -5.86 -0.21
C LYS A 20 -7.44 -6.91 -1.13
N GLY A 21 -6.16 -7.21 -0.96
CA GLY A 21 -5.43 -8.20 -1.74
C GLY A 21 -4.91 -7.71 -3.09
N SER A 22 -4.84 -6.39 -3.32
CA SER A 22 -4.26 -5.85 -4.55
C SER A 22 -2.77 -6.16 -4.62
N SER A 23 -2.29 -6.55 -5.81
CA SER A 23 -0.87 -6.82 -6.06
C SER A 23 -0.04 -5.53 -6.10
N VAL A 24 1.28 -5.64 -5.90
CA VAL A 24 2.20 -4.48 -5.94
C VAL A 24 2.10 -3.67 -7.25
N PRO A 25 2.04 -4.30 -8.46
CA PRO A 25 1.85 -3.55 -9.70
C PRO A 25 0.53 -2.78 -9.77
N GLU A 26 -0.58 -3.36 -9.31
CA GLU A 26 -1.89 -2.70 -9.30
C GLU A 26 -1.90 -1.51 -8.34
N VAL A 27 -1.37 -1.69 -7.14
CA VAL A 27 -1.24 -0.60 -6.16
C VAL A 27 -0.36 0.51 -6.72
N ALA A 28 0.74 0.19 -7.39
CA ALA A 28 1.62 1.19 -7.98
C ALA A 28 0.94 2.00 -9.09
N LEU A 29 0.16 1.34 -9.95
CA LEU A 29 -0.61 1.99 -11.01
C LEU A 29 -1.65 2.95 -10.43
N VAL A 30 -2.45 2.49 -9.45
CA VAL A 30 -3.53 3.28 -8.84
C VAL A 30 -2.99 4.44 -8.01
N SER A 31 -1.91 4.21 -7.24
CA SER A 31 -1.31 5.24 -6.40
C SER A 31 -0.33 6.16 -7.15
N GLY A 32 0.09 5.81 -8.37
CA GLY A 32 1.06 6.59 -9.16
C GLY A 32 2.50 6.45 -8.67
N HIS A 33 2.87 5.30 -8.09
CA HIS A 33 4.27 5.03 -7.73
C HIS A 33 5.06 4.60 -8.97
N ARG A 34 6.14 5.34 -9.27
CA ARG A 34 7.10 4.98 -10.33
C ARG A 34 8.10 3.91 -9.88
N ASP A 35 8.25 3.72 -8.58
CA ASP A 35 9.20 2.81 -7.96
C ASP A 35 8.51 2.00 -6.86
N PHE A 36 8.61 0.67 -6.97
CA PHE A 36 8.00 -0.27 -6.04
C PHE A 36 8.71 -0.35 -4.68
N ARG A 37 9.95 0.12 -4.56
CA ARG A 37 10.68 0.15 -3.28
C ARG A 37 9.93 0.93 -2.20
N MET A 38 9.17 1.96 -2.60
CA MET A 38 8.33 2.74 -1.69
C MET A 38 7.11 1.97 -1.18
N LEU A 39 6.64 0.97 -1.94
CA LEU A 39 5.48 0.14 -1.59
C LEU A 39 5.83 -1.02 -0.66
N ALA A 40 7.12 -1.40 -0.56
CA ALA A 40 7.59 -2.46 0.34
C ALA A 40 7.27 -2.20 1.83
N ARG A 41 7.04 -0.93 2.21
CA ARG A 41 6.65 -0.56 3.59
C ARG A 41 5.19 -0.88 3.93
N TYR A 42 4.37 -1.18 2.92
CA TYR A 42 2.95 -1.47 3.07
C TYR A 42 2.65 -2.96 2.95
N THR A 43 3.60 -3.71 2.40
CA THR A 43 3.56 -5.17 2.34
C THR A 43 3.99 -5.75 3.68
N HIS A 44 3.15 -5.61 4.71
CA HIS A 44 3.21 -6.50 5.87
C HIS A 44 2.66 -7.87 5.47
N ILE A 45 3.28 -8.50 4.47
CA ILE A 45 2.89 -9.82 3.98
C ILE A 45 3.15 -10.80 5.11
N LYS A 46 2.10 -11.17 5.82
CA LYS A 46 2.12 -12.35 6.68
C LYS A 46 2.11 -13.58 5.78
N ALA A 47 2.87 -14.60 6.14
CA ALA A 47 2.97 -15.84 5.35
C ALA A 47 1.59 -16.46 5.05
N GLU A 48 0.63 -16.28 5.96
CA GLU A 48 -0.78 -16.70 5.82
C GLU A 48 -1.53 -16.07 4.62
N ASN A 49 -1.07 -14.94 4.08
CA ASN A 49 -1.72 -14.24 2.96
C ASN A 49 -1.17 -14.64 1.58
N ILE A 50 -0.15 -15.49 1.53
CA ILE A 50 0.39 -16.02 0.27
C ILE A 50 -0.41 -17.27 -0.10
N LYS A 51 -1.26 -17.16 -1.13
CA LYS A 51 -1.97 -18.32 -1.70
C LYS A 51 -1.09 -18.96 -2.77
N PHE A 52 -0.77 -20.24 -2.60
CA PHE A 52 -0.12 -21.09 -3.59
C PHE A 52 -1.12 -21.58 -4.64
#